data_AF-A0A449AS06-F1
#
_entry.id   AF-A0A449AS06-F1
#
_cell.length_a   1.000
_cell.length_b   1.000
_cell.length_c   1.000
_cell.angle_alpha   90.00
_cell.angle_beta   90.00
_cell.angle_gamma   90.00
#
_symmetry.space_group_name_H-M   'P 1'
#
loop_
_entity.id
_entity.type
_entity.pdbx_description
1 polymer ?
#
loop_
_entity_poly.entity_id
_entity_poly.type
_entity_poly.pdbx_seq_one_letter_code
_entity_poly.pdbx_strand_id
1 'polypeptide(L)'
;MDKIKKYFETSKKELLVKNITISKRKVPAITPFKQSALYKKSPLSSSSTQGILQKLYEGFGDGGLISYPRTDSTRLSSDFVNNAKLYIENKWGKDYVASEVKGFSGDQDAHEAIRPTDISLTPELAEKKYPELNEYDLKFIN
;
A
#
# COMPACT_ATOMS: atom_id res chain seq x y z
N MET A 1 22.55 4.96 -51.35
CA MET A 1 21.31 4.75 -50.57
C MET A 1 20.34 3.77 -51.23
N ASP A 2 20.24 3.71 -52.57
CA ASP A 2 19.23 2.90 -53.28
C ASP A 2 19.35 1.38 -53.13
N LYS A 3 20.57 0.84 -53.00
CA LYS A 3 20.76 -0.61 -52.82
C LYS A 3 20.19 -1.12 -51.49
N ILE A 4 20.32 -0.36 -50.41
CA ILE A 4 19.86 -0.76 -49.08
C ILE A 4 18.33 -0.76 -49.02
N LYS A 5 17.69 0.27 -49.59
CA LYS A 5 16.22 0.32 -49.74
C LYS A 5 15.69 -0.86 -50.56
N LYS A 6 16.31 -1.14 -51.71
CA LYS A 6 15.93 -2.26 -52.56
C LYS A 6 16.02 -3.61 -51.84
N TYR A 7 17.08 -3.83 -51.06
CA TYR A 7 17.26 -5.06 -50.27
C TYR A 7 16.23 -5.20 -49.14
N PHE A 8 15.84 -4.11 -48.49
CA PHE A 8 14.80 -4.14 -47.46
C PHE A 8 13.42 -4.45 -48.07
N GLU A 9 13.10 -3.86 -49.22
CA GLU A 9 11.83 -4.07 -49.94
C GLU A 9 11.68 -5.48 -50.52
N THR A 10 12.78 -6.11 -50.99
CA THR A 10 12.75 -7.49 -51.51
C THR A 10 12.99 -8.58 -50.47
N SER A 11 13.30 -8.21 -49.22
CA SER A 11 13.53 -9.20 -48.17
C SER A 11 12.23 -9.86 -47.73
N LYS A 12 12.28 -11.16 -47.44
CA LYS A 12 11.23 -11.86 -46.70
C LYS A 12 11.11 -11.19 -45.33
N LYS A 13 9.99 -10.51 -45.08
CA LYS A 13 9.65 -9.84 -43.80
C LYS A 13 9.32 -10.86 -42.70
N GLU A 14 10.10 -11.92 -42.63
CA GLU A 14 9.97 -13.01 -41.67
C GLU A 14 11.04 -12.79 -40.60
N LEU A 15 10.61 -12.65 -39.35
CA LEU A 15 11.52 -12.52 -38.20
C LEU A 15 11.60 -13.86 -37.48
N LEU A 16 12.82 -14.33 -37.24
CA LEU A 16 13.10 -15.51 -36.42
C LEU A 16 13.42 -15.06 -35.00
N VAL A 17 12.66 -15.57 -34.03
CA VAL A 17 12.97 -15.36 -32.61
C VAL A 17 14.24 -16.15 -32.27
N LYS A 18 15.36 -15.45 -32.07
CA LYS A 18 16.66 -16.06 -31.74
C LYS A 18 16.76 -16.56 -30.30
N ASN A 19 16.08 -15.91 -29.36
CA ASN A 19 16.17 -16.21 -27.95
C ASN A 19 14.89 -15.77 -27.22
N ILE A 20 14.42 -16.60 -26.30
CA ILE A 20 13.36 -16.27 -25.36
C ILE A 20 13.93 -16.50 -23.97
N THR A 21 14.00 -15.43 -23.16
CA THR A 21 14.43 -15.51 -21.76
C THR A 21 13.21 -15.32 -20.87
N ILE A 22 12.94 -16.31 -20.02
CA ILE A 22 11.89 -16.26 -19.02
C ILE A 22 12.57 -16.06 -17.67
N SER A 23 12.22 -14.98 -16.97
CA SER A 23 12.73 -14.70 -15.62
C SER A 23 11.57 -14.55 -14.63
N LYS A 24 11.78 -15.02 -13.39
CA LYS A 24 10.86 -14.80 -12.28
C LYS A 24 11.33 -13.59 -11.49
N ARG A 25 10.52 -12.53 -11.47
CA ARG A 25 10.79 -11.35 -10.64
C ARG A 25 10.15 -11.53 -9.27
N LYS A 26 10.95 -11.43 -8.21
CA LYS A 26 10.41 -11.33 -6.84
C LYS A 26 9.94 -9.90 -6.61
N VAL A 27 8.67 -9.71 -6.27
CA VAL A 27 8.15 -8.40 -5.86
C VAL A 27 8.59 -8.16 -4.42
N PRO A 28 9.23 -7.03 -4.10
CA PRO A 28 9.64 -6.76 -2.73
C PRO A 28 8.41 -6.60 -1.83
N ALA A 29 8.51 -7.10 -0.59
CA ALA A 29 7.47 -6.85 0.41
C ALA A 29 7.29 -5.33 0.61
N ILE A 30 6.04 -4.91 0.72
CA ILE A 30 5.64 -3.52 0.92
C ILE A 30 6.04 -3.11 2.34
N THR A 31 6.63 -1.92 2.47
CA THR A 31 6.96 -1.34 3.77
C THR A 31 5.76 -0.56 4.28
N PRO A 32 5.41 -0.67 5.58
CA PRO A 32 4.37 0.15 6.19
C PRO A 32 4.61 1.65 6.00
N PHE A 33 3.55 2.45 6.01
CA PHE A 33 3.66 3.88 5.77
C PHE A 33 4.29 4.60 6.96
N LYS A 34 5.39 5.30 6.68
CA LYS A 34 5.80 6.48 7.46
C LYS A 34 5.30 7.75 6.78
N GLN A 35 5.29 8.87 7.49
CA GLN A 35 4.76 10.15 7.02
C GLN A 35 5.30 10.55 5.64
N SER A 36 6.62 10.48 5.45
CA SER A 36 7.26 10.84 4.17
C SER A 36 6.84 9.94 3.01
N ALA A 37 6.65 8.64 3.25
CA ALA A 37 6.20 7.70 2.23
C ALA A 37 4.73 7.94 1.86
N LEU A 38 3.88 8.21 2.85
CA LEU A 38 2.46 8.47 2.64
C LEU A 38 2.24 9.77 1.88
N TYR A 39 2.97 10.84 2.23
CA TYR A 39 2.88 12.12 1.54
C TYR A 39 3.30 12.01 0.08
N LYS A 40 4.36 11.24 -0.20
CA LYS A 40 4.81 11.00 -1.57
C LYS A 40 3.80 10.19 -2.40
N LYS A 41 2.99 9.35 -1.74
CA LYS A 41 1.95 8.54 -2.40
C LYS A 41 0.64 9.31 -2.57
N SER A 42 0.38 10.29 -1.70
CA SER A 42 -0.83 11.10 -1.75
C SER A 42 -0.87 11.97 -3.01
N PRO A 43 -2.02 12.06 -3.71
CA PRO A 43 -2.19 12.99 -4.82
C PRO A 43 -2.41 14.44 -4.35
N LEU A 44 -2.55 14.66 -3.04
CA LEU A 44 -2.85 15.96 -2.43
C LEU A 44 -1.59 16.68 -1.96
N SER A 45 -1.72 17.99 -1.67
CA SER A 45 -0.66 18.73 -1.00
C SER A 45 -0.33 18.11 0.37
N SER A 46 0.90 18.31 0.85
CA SER A 46 1.32 17.85 2.19
C SER A 46 0.44 18.43 3.31
N SER A 47 -0.02 19.67 3.15
CA SER A 47 -0.91 20.33 4.13
C SER A 47 -2.29 19.68 4.15
N SER A 48 -2.89 19.47 2.98
CA SER A 48 -4.19 18.80 2.85
C SER A 48 -4.13 17.37 3.37
N THR A 49 -3.07 16.63 3.01
CA THR A 49 -2.84 15.26 3.49
C THR A 49 -2.74 15.23 5.01
N GLN A 50 -1.96 16.14 5.61
CA GLN A 50 -1.84 16.21 7.07
C GLN A 50 -3.18 16.53 7.75
N GLY A 51 -3.99 17.42 7.16
CA GLY A 51 -5.32 17.74 7.69
C GLY A 51 -6.24 16.52 7.73
N ILE A 52 -6.27 15.74 6.65
CA ILE A 52 -7.04 14.49 6.60
C ILE A 52 -6.53 13.48 7.63
N LEU A 53 -5.22 13.26 7.69
CA LEU A 53 -4.65 12.30 8.63
C LEU A 53 -4.88 12.70 10.09
N GLN A 54 -4.81 13.99 10.40
CA GLN A 54 -5.10 14.49 11.74
C GLN A 54 -6.57 14.24 12.11
N LYS A 55 -7.50 14.54 11.19
CA LYS A 55 -8.93 14.27 11.35
C LYS A 55 -9.18 12.77 11.60
N LEU A 56 -8.56 11.89 10.82
CA LEU A 56 -8.70 10.44 10.98
C LEU A 56 -8.10 9.93 12.30
N TYR A 57 -6.99 10.52 12.76
CA TYR A 57 -6.36 10.16 14.03
C TYR A 57 -7.20 10.60 15.25
N GLU A 58 -7.78 11.80 15.20
CA GLU A 58 -8.69 12.29 16.25
C GLU A 58 -10.01 11.53 16.25
N GLY A 59 -10.44 11.06 15.08
CA GLY A 59 -11.66 10.28 14.91
C GLY A 59 -12.93 11.14 14.99
N PHE A 60 -14.06 10.45 15.15
CA PHE A 60 -15.40 11.03 15.06
C PHE A 60 -16.24 10.74 16.30
N GLY A 61 -15.62 10.69 17.48
CA GLY A 61 -16.28 10.39 18.76
C GLY A 61 -16.09 8.95 19.26
N ASP A 62 -15.66 8.02 18.40
CA ASP A 62 -15.44 6.60 18.72
C ASP A 62 -13.94 6.22 18.83
N GLY A 63 -13.05 7.21 18.87
CA GLY A 63 -11.60 7.03 18.75
C GLY A 63 -11.09 7.14 17.31
N GLY A 64 -9.75 7.18 17.19
CA GLY A 64 -9.07 7.36 15.91
C GLY A 64 -9.20 6.17 14.98
N LEU A 65 -9.30 6.44 13.68
CA LEU A 65 -9.37 5.46 12.59
C LEU A 65 -7.98 4.99 12.14
N ILE A 66 -6.95 5.80 12.41
CA ILE A 66 -5.55 5.48 12.12
C ILE A 66 -4.67 5.72 13.35
N SER A 67 -3.50 5.09 13.37
CA SER A 67 -2.43 5.40 14.32
C SER A 67 -1.86 6.81 14.10
N TYR A 68 -1.01 7.26 15.02
CA TYR A 68 -0.44 8.61 15.00
C TYR A 68 0.28 8.92 13.67
N PRO A 69 -0.16 9.94 12.90
CA PRO A 69 0.28 10.11 11.51
C PRO A 69 1.63 10.83 11.36
N ARG A 70 2.17 11.41 12.43
CA ARG A 70 3.49 12.07 12.45
C ARG A 70 4.53 11.08 12.97
N THR A 71 4.94 10.19 12.08
CA THR A 71 5.85 9.09 12.38
C THR A 71 6.85 8.91 11.25
N ASP A 72 8.11 8.70 11.59
CA ASP A 72 9.16 8.22 10.69
C ASP A 72 9.36 6.70 10.79
N SER A 73 8.66 6.07 11.74
CA SER A 73 8.69 4.64 11.98
C SER A 73 7.94 3.88 10.91
N THR A 74 8.46 2.70 10.60
CA THR A 74 7.78 1.69 9.76
C THR A 74 7.32 0.51 10.59
N ARG A 75 7.31 0.65 11.92
CA ARG A 75 7.03 -0.43 12.83
C ARG A 75 5.56 -0.81 12.87
N LEU A 76 5.27 -2.10 12.97
CA LEU A 76 3.97 -2.62 13.34
C LEU A 76 4.08 -3.39 14.65
N SER A 77 3.15 -3.15 15.58
CA SER A 77 3.01 -3.92 16.82
C SER A 77 2.67 -5.39 16.54
N SER A 78 3.06 -6.26 17.47
CA SER A 78 2.76 -7.69 17.42
C SER A 78 1.27 -7.98 17.31
N ASP A 79 0.45 -7.27 18.08
CA ASP A 79 -1.00 -7.43 18.08
C ASP A 79 -1.61 -7.08 16.73
N PHE A 80 -1.19 -5.95 16.14
CA PHE A 80 -1.67 -5.55 14.81
C PHE A 80 -1.27 -6.58 13.74
N VAL A 81 -0.02 -7.06 13.75
CA VAL A 81 0.45 -8.05 12.78
C VAL A 81 -0.33 -9.36 12.90
N ASN A 82 -0.60 -9.83 14.12
CA ASN A 82 -1.36 -11.05 14.34
C ASN A 82 -2.81 -10.90 13.85
N ASN A 83 -3.47 -9.78 14.20
CA ASN A 83 -4.82 -9.48 13.73
C ASN A 83 -4.88 -9.35 12.21
N ALA A 84 -3.89 -8.72 11.59
CA ALA A 84 -3.81 -8.60 10.13
C ALA A 84 -3.63 -9.95 9.44
N LYS A 85 -2.78 -10.83 9.98
CA LYS A 85 -2.60 -12.19 9.44
C LYS A 85 -3.91 -12.97 9.49
N LEU A 86 -4.63 -12.93 10.61
CA LEU A 86 -5.93 -13.58 10.76
C LEU A 86 -6.98 -12.99 9.80
N TYR A 87 -7.04 -11.67 9.68
CA TYR A 87 -7.94 -11.01 8.73
C TYR A 87 -7.66 -11.44 7.30
N ILE A 88 -6.38 -11.47 6.89
CA ILE A 88 -5.96 -11.88 5.55
C ILE A 88 -6.30 -13.36 5.30
N GLU A 89 -6.00 -14.24 6.25
CA GLU A 89 -6.31 -15.67 6.17
C GLU A 89 -7.81 -15.90 6.01
N ASN A 90 -8.64 -15.22 6.80
CA ASN A 90 -10.09 -15.35 6.75
C ASN A 90 -10.69 -14.82 5.44
N LYS A 91 -10.12 -13.75 4.88
CA LYS A 91 -10.69 -13.09 3.70
C LYS A 91 -10.22 -13.68 2.37
N TRP A 92 -8.95 -14.09 2.29
CA TRP A 92 -8.33 -14.56 1.04
C TRP A 92 -7.72 -15.96 1.13
N GLY A 93 -7.60 -16.53 2.33
CA GLY A 93 -6.98 -17.83 2.55
C GLY A 93 -5.50 -17.75 2.94
N LYS A 94 -4.99 -18.87 3.44
CA LYS A 94 -3.66 -18.99 4.04
C LYS A 94 -2.51 -18.67 3.08
N ASP A 95 -2.69 -18.92 1.78
CA ASP A 95 -1.67 -18.67 0.76
C ASP A 95 -1.37 -17.18 0.55
N TYR A 96 -2.25 -16.30 1.02
CA TYR A 96 -2.09 -14.85 0.97
C TYR A 96 -1.43 -14.25 2.22
N VAL A 97 -1.23 -15.06 3.27
CA VAL A 97 -0.60 -14.62 4.50
C VAL A 97 0.92 -14.53 4.31
N ALA A 98 1.48 -13.35 4.52
CA ALA A 98 2.92 -13.14 4.40
C ALA A 98 3.68 -13.94 5.47
N SER A 99 4.68 -14.70 5.03
CA SER A 99 5.61 -15.41 5.92
C SER A 99 6.52 -14.44 6.69
N GLU A 100 6.93 -13.34 6.05
CA GLU A 100 7.76 -12.30 6.62
C GLU A 100 7.06 -10.93 6.53
N VAL A 101 7.09 -10.18 7.63
CA VAL A 101 6.49 -8.85 7.72
C VAL A 101 7.60 -7.82 7.93
N LYS A 102 7.74 -6.88 7.00
CA LYS A 102 8.66 -5.74 7.15
C LYS A 102 8.14 -4.78 8.22
N GLY A 103 9.04 -4.26 9.04
CA GLY A 103 8.68 -3.34 10.12
C GLY A 103 8.14 -4.03 11.37
N PHE A 104 8.13 -5.36 11.43
CA PHE A 104 7.85 -6.01 12.71
C PHE A 104 8.99 -5.72 13.71
N SER A 105 8.66 -5.16 14.87
CA SER A 105 9.59 -5.02 15.99
C SER A 105 8.82 -5.08 17.31
N GLY A 106 9.49 -5.56 18.37
CA GLY A 106 8.86 -5.78 19.68
C GLY A 106 8.45 -4.50 20.42
N ASP A 107 7.92 -4.66 21.63
CA ASP A 107 7.08 -3.67 22.33
C ASP A 107 7.83 -2.45 22.92
N GLN A 108 9.11 -2.28 22.63
CA GLN A 108 9.97 -1.28 23.29
C GLN A 108 9.96 0.11 22.64
N ASP A 109 9.32 0.28 21.48
CA ASP A 109 9.36 1.54 20.75
C ASP A 109 7.94 2.05 20.44
N ALA A 110 7.60 3.19 21.04
CA ALA A 110 6.25 3.74 21.07
C ALA A 110 5.77 4.31 19.72
N HIS A 111 6.65 4.45 18.72
CA HIS A 111 6.25 5.01 17.42
C HIS A 111 5.74 3.92 16.48
N GLU A 112 4.48 3.90 16.08
CA GLU A 112 4.03 2.96 15.05
C GLU A 112 4.05 3.58 13.66
N ALA A 113 4.09 2.73 12.63
CA ALA A 113 3.74 3.13 11.27
C ALA A 113 2.30 3.65 11.24
N ILE A 114 1.98 4.43 10.20
CA ILE A 114 0.63 4.85 9.88
C ILE A 114 -0.14 3.61 9.40
N ARG A 115 -1.14 3.21 10.18
CA ARG A 115 -1.96 2.01 9.94
C ARG A 115 -3.39 2.22 10.46
N PRO A 116 -4.38 1.44 10.00
CA PRO A 116 -5.70 1.41 10.61
C PRO A 116 -5.62 0.98 12.08
N THR A 117 -6.48 1.54 12.92
CA THR A 117 -6.70 1.06 14.29
C THR A 117 -7.54 -0.21 14.32
N ASP A 118 -8.48 -0.34 13.39
CA ASP A 118 -9.31 -1.51 13.16
C ASP A 118 -9.19 -1.97 11.69
N ILE A 119 -8.66 -3.18 11.49
CA ILE A 119 -8.48 -3.76 10.15
C ILE A 119 -9.78 -4.28 9.53
N SER A 120 -10.82 -4.48 10.35
CA SER A 120 -12.13 -4.93 9.89
C SER A 120 -12.96 -3.78 9.32
N LEU A 121 -12.64 -2.53 9.70
CA LEU A 121 -13.32 -1.34 9.20
C LEU A 121 -12.83 -0.99 7.79
N THR A 122 -13.44 -1.61 6.79
CA THR A 122 -13.15 -1.31 5.38
C THR A 122 -13.69 0.08 5.00
N PRO A 123 -13.22 0.71 3.90
CA PRO A 123 -13.74 1.99 3.44
C PRO A 123 -15.27 2.00 3.28
N GLU A 124 -15.86 0.90 2.78
CA GLU A 124 -17.32 0.78 2.61
C GLU A 124 -18.07 0.73 3.94
N LEU A 125 -17.46 0.16 4.98
CA LEU A 125 -18.03 0.17 6.33
C LEU A 125 -17.81 1.53 7.01
N ALA A 126 -16.65 2.15 6.80
CA ALA A 126 -16.34 3.48 7.31
C ALA A 126 -17.29 4.54 6.74
N GLU A 127 -17.56 4.52 5.42
CA GLU A 127 -18.50 5.42 4.76
C GLU A 127 -19.91 5.31 5.36
N LYS A 128 -20.37 4.08 5.64
CA LYS A 128 -21.69 3.86 6.27
C LYS A 128 -21.72 4.29 7.73
N LYS A 129 -20.62 4.15 8.45
CA LYS A 129 -20.52 4.46 9.87
C LYS A 129 -20.32 5.95 10.13
N TYR A 130 -19.56 6.63 9.28
CA TYR A 130 -19.13 8.01 9.44
C TYR A 130 -19.53 8.83 8.20
N PRO A 131 -20.75 9.40 8.17
CA PRO A 131 -21.22 10.21 7.03
C PRO A 131 -20.40 11.48 6.80
N GLU A 132 -19.55 11.89 7.74
CA GLU A 132 -18.62 13.02 7.64
C GLU A 132 -17.35 12.71 6.82
N LEU A 133 -17.14 11.44 6.46
CA LEU A 133 -16.02 11.03 5.61
C LEU A 133 -16.35 11.36 4.15
N ASN A 134 -15.37 11.97 3.47
CA ASN A 134 -15.43 12.18 2.03
C ASN A 134 -14.55 11.15 1.29
N GLU A 135 -14.61 11.16 -0.04
CA GLU A 135 -13.83 10.26 -0.90
C GLU A 135 -12.31 10.34 -0.66
N TYR A 136 -11.78 11.50 -0.29
CA TYR A 136 -10.35 11.64 0.03
C TYR A 136 -10.00 11.05 1.39
N ASP A 137 -10.88 11.15 2.37
CA ASP A 137 -10.67 10.55 3.70
C ASP A 137 -10.64 9.02 3.59
N LEU A 138 -11.60 8.45 2.84
CA LEU A 138 -11.74 7.01 2.63
C LEU A 138 -10.49 6.37 1.96
N LYS A 139 -9.72 7.13 1.17
CA LYS A 139 -8.47 6.65 0.54
C LYS A 139 -7.37 6.31 1.56
N PHE A 140 -7.50 6.74 2.80
CA PHE A 140 -6.54 6.47 3.88
C PHE A 140 -7.01 5.37 4.86
N ILE A 141 -8.18 4.76 4.65
CA ILE A 141 -8.77 3.72 5.52
C ILE A 141 -8.60 2.32 4.87
N ASN A 142 -7.43 2.02 4.28
CA ASN A 142 -7.18 0.78 3.53
C ASN A 142 -5.95 0.04 4.02
#